data_AF-A0A3C1PIE4-F1
#
_entry.id   AF-A0A3C1PIE4-F1
#
_cell.length_a   1.000
_cell.length_b   1.000
_cell.length_c   1.000
_cell.angle_alpha   90.00
_cell.angle_beta   90.00
_cell.angle_gamma   90.00
#
_symmetry.space_group_name_H-M   'P 1'
#
loop_
_entity.id
_entity.type
_entity.pdbx_description
1 polymer ?
#
loop_
_entity_poly.entity_id
_entity_poly.type
_entity_poly.pdbx_seq_one_letter_code
_entity_poly.pdbx_strand_id
1 'polypeptide(L)'
;MATKNRAILKNYFLKGNVPKENHFQDFIDSCINQEDDGLWKKQDEALRIKAEGTQSEILQFYRNIEDMRPTWTISLRAKDGNEGFNISEEESRLFIETGGNVGIGTTQPRTKLQVEGFVGMQGRIGFFAQGEVPADGQWHDVITGLNHYNAFEIMAVTGKRGSHAITHAIAVSAYGNSNPAISKTQGFYGWMRNKIDVRWEGTYFDYSLQVRTRRNIGEGVFITYNIAKLF
;
A
#
# COMPACT_ATOMS: atom_id res chain seq x y z
N MET A 1 -20.15 33.36 8.20
CA MET A 1 -19.99 34.56 9.05
C MET A 1 -18.64 35.18 8.74
N ALA A 2 -18.56 36.48 8.46
CA ALA A 2 -17.29 37.18 8.53
C ALA A 2 -17.08 37.60 10.00
N THR A 3 -16.61 36.67 10.82
CA THR A 3 -16.17 36.95 12.20
C THR A 3 -15.07 38.01 12.12
N LYS A 4 -15.25 39.13 12.83
CA LYS A 4 -14.27 40.22 12.86
C LYS A 4 -12.89 39.65 13.19
N ASN A 5 -11.84 40.15 12.55
CA ASN A 5 -10.50 39.68 12.86
C ASN A 5 -10.12 40.02 14.32
N ARG A 6 -9.15 39.29 14.87
CA ARG A 6 -8.73 39.44 16.27
C ARG A 6 -8.25 40.85 16.63
N ALA A 7 -7.72 41.62 15.67
CA ALA A 7 -7.29 42.99 15.92
C ALA A 7 -8.48 43.92 16.19
N ILE A 8 -9.56 43.78 15.40
CA ILE A 8 -10.81 44.51 15.62
C ILE A 8 -11.44 44.10 16.95
N LEU A 9 -11.53 42.80 17.23
CA LEU A 9 -12.09 42.30 18.49
C LEU A 9 -11.35 42.87 19.70
N LYS A 10 -10.00 42.89 19.69
CA LYS A 10 -9.18 43.43 20.78
C LYS A 10 -9.43 44.92 21.05
N ASN A 11 -9.72 45.72 20.01
CA ASN A 11 -9.97 47.15 20.18
C ASN A 11 -11.21 47.43 21.04
N TYR A 12 -12.21 46.55 21.03
CA TYR A 12 -13.39 46.69 21.88
C TYR A 12 -13.09 46.59 23.38
N PHE A 13 -11.98 45.96 23.76
CA PHE A 13 -11.61 45.65 25.16
C PHE A 13 -10.37 46.43 25.65
N LEU A 14 -9.96 47.48 24.95
CA LEU A 14 -8.89 48.37 25.43
C LEU A 14 -9.31 49.11 26.70
N LYS A 15 -8.32 49.45 27.53
CA LYS A 15 -8.53 50.20 28.78
C LYS A 15 -9.28 51.51 28.49
N GLY A 16 -10.39 51.72 29.19
CA GLY A 16 -11.23 52.91 29.05
C GLY A 16 -12.43 52.71 28.11
N ASN A 17 -12.46 51.64 27.31
CA ASN A 17 -13.64 51.28 26.53
C ASN A 17 -14.64 50.52 27.41
N VAL A 18 -15.93 50.70 27.13
CA VAL A 18 -17.03 49.91 27.71
C VAL A 18 -17.56 48.97 26.62
N PRO A 19 -17.19 47.67 26.64
CA PRO A 19 -17.71 46.70 25.69
C PRO A 19 -19.23 46.60 25.79
N LYS A 20 -19.90 46.47 24.64
CA LYS A 20 -21.35 46.28 24.53
C LYS A 20 -21.67 44.81 24.38
N GLU A 21 -22.93 44.43 24.59
CA GLU A 21 -23.42 43.06 24.43
C GLU A 21 -22.99 42.42 23.11
N ASN A 22 -23.17 43.11 21.99
CA ASN A 22 -22.77 42.63 20.67
C ASN A 22 -21.25 42.42 20.53
N HIS A 23 -20.40 43.15 21.27
CA HIS A 23 -18.95 42.90 21.26
C HIS A 23 -18.60 41.57 21.94
N PHE A 24 -19.38 41.15 22.94
CA PHE A 24 -19.22 39.83 23.57
C PHE A 24 -19.74 38.72 22.64
N GLN A 25 -20.87 38.93 21.96
CA GLN A 25 -21.37 37.99 20.94
C GLN A 25 -20.32 37.78 19.84
N ASP A 26 -19.80 38.87 19.25
CA ASP A 26 -18.74 38.82 18.24
C ASP A 26 -17.50 38.05 18.74
N PHE A 27 -17.12 38.18 20.02
CA PHE A 27 -15.99 37.45 20.60
C PHE A 27 -16.27 35.96 20.79
N ILE A 28 -17.45 35.61 21.31
CA ILE A 28 -17.88 34.23 21.54
C ILE A 28 -17.97 33.48 20.21
N ASP A 29 -18.66 34.05 19.22
CA ASP A 29 -18.86 33.47 17.88
C ASP A 29 -17.55 33.38 17.07
N SER A 30 -16.49 34.09 17.49
CA SER A 30 -15.17 34.03 16.88
C SER A 30 -14.25 32.96 17.51
N CYS A 31 -14.71 32.25 18.54
CA CYS A 31 -13.96 31.19 19.21
C CYS A 31 -14.49 29.80 18.80
N ILE A 32 -13.61 28.80 18.83
CA ILE A 32 -14.03 27.39 18.64
C ILE A 32 -14.74 26.91 19.91
N ASN A 33 -15.95 26.40 19.73
CA ASN A 33 -16.74 25.71 20.73
C ASN A 33 -16.73 24.20 20.46
N GLN A 34 -16.42 23.41 21.48
CA GLN A 34 -16.27 21.96 21.31
C GLN A 34 -17.57 21.26 20.92
N GLU A 35 -18.70 21.67 21.48
CA GLU A 35 -20.00 21.05 21.22
C GLU A 35 -20.58 21.52 19.89
N ASP A 36 -20.46 22.81 19.57
CA ASP A 36 -21.07 23.39 18.38
C ASP A 36 -20.22 23.15 17.11
N ASP A 37 -18.89 23.18 17.21
CA ASP A 37 -17.99 23.07 16.05
C ASP A 37 -17.40 21.66 15.84
N GLY A 38 -17.76 20.70 16.68
CA GLY A 38 -17.33 19.30 16.51
C GLY A 38 -15.82 19.05 16.67
N LEU A 39 -15.11 19.92 17.41
CA LEU A 39 -13.66 19.86 17.63
C LEU A 39 -13.32 19.76 19.12
N TRP A 40 -12.87 18.59 19.57
CA TRP A 40 -12.48 18.38 20.97
C TRP A 40 -10.99 18.16 21.12
N LYS A 41 -10.38 18.89 22.06
CA LYS A 41 -9.02 18.66 22.54
C LYS A 41 -8.99 18.79 24.06
N LYS A 42 -8.99 17.64 24.75
CA LYS A 42 -8.73 17.60 26.20
C LYS A 42 -7.24 17.43 26.46
N GLN A 43 -6.82 17.76 27.69
CA GLN A 43 -5.49 17.42 28.18
C GLN A 43 -5.31 15.90 28.10
N ASP A 44 -4.15 15.45 27.63
CA ASP A 44 -3.78 14.03 27.48
C ASP A 44 -4.60 13.20 26.47
N GLU A 45 -5.53 13.80 25.71
CA GLU A 45 -6.26 13.12 24.63
C GLU A 45 -5.80 13.57 23.24
N ALA A 46 -5.97 12.72 22.22
CA ALA A 46 -5.81 13.13 20.82
C ALA A 46 -6.91 14.13 20.40
N LEU A 47 -6.65 14.91 19.34
CA LEU A 47 -7.68 15.74 18.70
C LEU A 47 -8.79 14.84 18.16
N ARG A 48 -10.05 15.19 18.45
CA ARG A 48 -11.24 14.54 17.90
C ARG A 48 -11.95 15.52 17.00
N ILE A 49 -12.35 15.05 15.83
CA ILE A 49 -13.14 15.80 14.85
C ILE A 49 -14.39 14.98 14.57
N LYS A 50 -15.55 15.56 14.80
CA LYS A 50 -16.83 14.94 14.40
C LYS A 50 -17.06 15.24 12.92
N ALA A 51 -17.38 14.18 12.19
CA ALA A 51 -17.75 14.29 10.80
C ALA A 51 -19.17 14.85 10.65
N GLU A 52 -19.39 15.71 9.66
CA GLU A 52 -20.69 16.35 9.39
C GLU A 52 -21.05 16.27 7.90
N GLY A 53 -22.25 16.71 7.53
CA GLY A 53 -22.71 16.65 6.13
C GLY A 53 -23.17 15.26 5.68
N THR A 54 -23.56 15.16 4.41
CA THR A 54 -24.18 13.95 3.84
C THR A 54 -23.16 12.84 3.57
N GLN A 55 -21.88 13.21 3.42
CA GLN A 55 -20.77 12.29 3.19
C GLN A 55 -19.93 12.09 4.46
N SER A 56 -20.36 12.62 5.61
CA SER A 56 -19.56 12.60 6.83
C SER A 56 -18.18 13.21 6.57
N GLU A 57 -18.18 14.42 6.01
CA GLU A 57 -17.02 15.26 5.80
C GLU A 57 -16.33 15.59 7.14
N ILE A 58 -15.01 15.42 7.19
CA ILE A 58 -14.17 15.72 8.36
C ILE A 58 -13.36 16.99 8.10
N LEU A 59 -12.68 17.07 6.95
CA LEU A 59 -11.83 18.20 6.58
C LEU A 59 -12.03 18.56 5.11
N GLN A 60 -12.05 19.85 4.85
CA GLN A 60 -12.14 20.42 3.50
C GLN A 60 -10.98 21.39 3.29
N PHE A 61 -10.26 21.19 2.20
CA PHE A 61 -9.10 21.99 1.83
C PHE A 61 -9.45 22.84 0.62
N TYR A 62 -9.30 24.15 0.76
CA TYR A 62 -9.59 25.12 -0.28
C TYR A 62 -8.28 25.70 -0.83
N ARG A 63 -8.19 25.86 -2.15
CA ARG A 63 -7.08 26.62 -2.75
C ARG A 63 -7.26 28.11 -2.50
N ASN A 64 -8.49 28.60 -2.68
CA ASN A 64 -8.94 29.90 -2.22
C ASN A 64 -10.19 29.71 -1.35
N ILE A 65 -10.23 30.37 -0.18
CA ILE A 65 -11.36 30.25 0.76
C ILE A 65 -12.69 30.79 0.18
N GLU A 66 -12.61 31.58 -0.88
CA GLU A 66 -13.76 32.09 -1.63
C GLU A 66 -14.28 31.09 -2.69
N ASP A 67 -13.57 29.98 -2.94
CA ASP A 67 -14.01 28.97 -3.91
C ASP A 67 -15.32 28.32 -3.44
N MET A 68 -16.27 28.10 -4.37
CA MET A 68 -17.56 27.47 -4.05
C MET A 68 -17.43 26.01 -3.61
N ARG A 69 -16.31 25.35 -3.92
CA ARG A 69 -16.05 23.94 -3.63
C ARG A 69 -14.65 23.76 -3.08
N PRO A 70 -14.46 22.82 -2.13
CA PRO A 70 -13.12 22.47 -1.69
C PRO A 70 -12.34 21.80 -2.83
N THR A 71 -11.02 22.01 -2.84
CA THR A 71 -10.08 21.29 -3.71
C THR A 71 -9.94 19.83 -3.29
N TRP A 72 -9.86 19.58 -1.98
CA TRP A 72 -9.81 18.22 -1.43
C TRP A 72 -10.76 18.09 -0.24
N THR A 73 -11.36 16.92 -0.10
CA THR A 73 -12.20 16.56 1.05
C THR A 73 -11.70 15.25 1.65
N ILE A 74 -11.64 15.21 2.98
CA ILE A 74 -11.51 13.97 3.76
C ILE A 74 -12.88 13.69 4.36
N SER A 75 -13.43 12.50 4.13
CA SER A 75 -14.76 12.09 4.60
C SER A 75 -14.81 10.63 5.06
N LEU A 76 -15.86 10.23 5.79
CA LEU A 76 -16.10 8.85 6.23
C LEU A 76 -17.08 8.07 5.35
N ARG A 77 -17.57 8.72 4.29
CA ARG A 77 -18.43 8.12 3.28
C ARG A 77 -18.11 8.71 1.92
N ALA A 78 -18.02 7.84 0.92
CA ALA A 78 -17.86 8.23 -0.47
C ALA A 78 -19.20 8.71 -1.07
N LYS A 79 -19.14 9.42 -2.18
CA LYS A 79 -20.30 10.06 -2.84
C LYS A 79 -21.37 9.05 -3.30
N ASP A 80 -20.94 7.84 -3.60
CA ASP A 80 -21.78 6.70 -3.98
C ASP A 80 -22.38 5.95 -2.78
N GLY A 81 -22.14 6.42 -1.55
CA GLY A 81 -22.72 5.89 -0.32
C GLY A 81 -21.86 4.84 0.38
N ASN A 82 -20.74 4.42 -0.20
CA ASN A 82 -19.84 3.45 0.43
C ASN A 82 -19.18 4.04 1.69
N GLU A 83 -19.19 3.30 2.79
CA GLU A 83 -18.62 3.74 4.07
C GLU A 83 -17.14 3.39 4.16
N GLY A 84 -16.32 4.37 4.55
CA GLY A 84 -14.88 4.21 4.64
C GLY A 84 -14.14 5.53 4.69
N PHE A 85 -12.86 5.48 5.04
CA PHE A 85 -12.02 6.67 5.04
C PHE A 85 -11.69 7.07 3.61
N ASN A 86 -12.17 8.25 3.18
CA ASN A 86 -12.13 8.70 1.81
C ASN A 86 -11.36 10.01 1.67
N ILE A 87 -10.50 10.09 0.65
CA ILE A 87 -9.83 11.32 0.21
C ILE A 87 -10.22 11.56 -1.25
N SER A 88 -10.83 12.71 -1.53
CA SER A 88 -11.43 13.01 -2.85
C SER A 88 -11.22 14.45 -3.33
N GLU A 89 -11.17 14.63 -4.65
CA GLU A 89 -11.27 15.91 -5.37
C GLU A 89 -12.47 15.80 -6.35
N GLU A 90 -13.69 15.89 -5.82
CA GLU A 90 -14.98 15.50 -6.44
C GLU A 90 -15.25 13.98 -6.46
N GLU A 91 -14.31 13.19 -6.97
CA GLU A 91 -14.37 11.73 -6.97
C GLU A 91 -13.31 11.14 -6.04
N SER A 92 -13.58 9.95 -5.52
CA SER A 92 -12.69 9.25 -4.59
C SER A 92 -11.34 8.96 -5.27
N ARG A 93 -10.23 9.39 -4.64
CA ARG A 93 -8.86 9.12 -5.11
C ARG A 93 -8.22 8.01 -4.30
N LEU A 94 -8.36 8.07 -2.98
CA LEU A 94 -7.98 7.02 -2.05
C LEU A 94 -9.19 6.71 -1.19
N PHE A 95 -9.55 5.43 -1.12
CA PHE A 95 -10.63 4.94 -0.29
C PHE A 95 -10.14 3.77 0.55
N ILE A 96 -10.40 3.79 1.84
CA ILE A 96 -10.18 2.65 2.73
C ILE A 96 -11.55 2.21 3.23
N GLU A 97 -12.03 1.11 2.66
CA GLU A 97 -13.32 0.50 3.00
C GLU A 97 -13.36 0.14 4.48
N THR A 98 -14.52 0.31 5.13
CA THR A 98 -14.74 -0.24 6.46
C THR A 98 -14.47 -1.75 6.46
N GLY A 99 -13.44 -2.19 7.18
CA GLY A 99 -12.95 -3.59 7.12
C GLY A 99 -11.57 -3.75 6.48
N GLY A 100 -11.07 -2.70 5.81
CA GLY A 100 -9.63 -2.50 5.55
C GLY A 100 -9.14 -2.77 4.13
N ASN A 101 -10.01 -2.94 3.14
CA ASN A 101 -9.57 -2.97 1.74
C ASN A 101 -9.28 -1.54 1.26
N VAL A 102 -8.21 -1.36 0.48
CA VAL A 102 -7.79 -0.06 -0.03
C VAL A 102 -8.06 0.02 -1.53
N GLY A 103 -8.83 1.03 -1.93
CA GLY A 103 -9.07 1.41 -3.32
C GLY A 103 -8.30 2.67 -3.70
N ILE A 104 -7.64 2.64 -4.85
CA ILE A 104 -7.13 3.85 -5.52
C ILE A 104 -7.96 4.04 -6.79
N GLY A 105 -8.66 5.17 -6.88
CA GLY A 105 -9.62 5.45 -7.95
C GLY A 105 -10.92 4.66 -7.89
N THR A 106 -11.14 3.85 -6.83
CA THR A 106 -12.33 3.03 -6.64
C THR A 106 -12.78 3.02 -5.19
N THR A 107 -14.08 2.88 -4.95
CA THR A 107 -14.72 2.83 -3.63
C THR A 107 -15.19 1.43 -3.26
N GLN A 108 -15.10 0.47 -4.19
CA GLN A 108 -15.54 -0.92 -4.00
C GLN A 108 -14.38 -1.90 -4.28
N PRO A 109 -13.26 -1.80 -3.54
CA PRO A 109 -12.12 -2.68 -3.72
C PRO A 109 -12.49 -4.15 -3.43
N ARG A 110 -12.21 -5.05 -4.37
CA ARG A 110 -12.48 -6.50 -4.26
C ARG A 110 -11.30 -7.29 -3.68
N THR A 111 -10.15 -6.65 -3.57
CA THR A 111 -8.89 -7.19 -3.04
C THR A 111 -8.34 -6.22 -1.99
N LYS A 112 -7.39 -6.69 -1.17
CA LYS A 112 -6.78 -5.85 -0.10
C LYS A 112 -6.25 -4.52 -0.61
N LEU A 113 -5.71 -4.52 -1.83
CA LEU A 113 -5.40 -3.32 -2.59
C LEU A 113 -5.98 -3.50 -3.99
N GLN A 114 -6.80 -2.54 -4.44
CA GLN A 114 -7.27 -2.44 -5.83
C GLN A 114 -6.92 -1.05 -6.37
N VAL A 115 -6.29 -1.00 -7.54
CA VAL A 115 -6.04 0.24 -8.27
C VAL A 115 -6.87 0.22 -9.53
N GLU A 116 -7.83 1.13 -9.66
CA GLU A 116 -8.65 1.31 -10.87
C GLU A 116 -7.89 2.21 -11.86
N GLY A 117 -6.84 1.65 -12.45
CA GLY A 117 -5.97 2.35 -13.39
C GLY A 117 -4.63 1.66 -13.58
N PHE A 118 -3.67 2.41 -14.15
CA PHE A 118 -2.31 1.92 -14.35
C PHE A 118 -1.44 2.18 -13.11
N VAL A 119 -0.61 1.20 -12.76
CA VAL A 119 0.40 1.34 -11.70
C VAL A 119 1.78 1.51 -12.35
N GLY A 120 2.35 2.72 -12.23
CA GLY A 120 3.76 2.95 -12.51
C GLY A 120 4.61 2.50 -11.33
N MET A 121 5.61 1.66 -11.57
CA MET A 121 6.52 1.15 -10.53
C MET A 121 7.97 1.18 -11.02
N GLN A 122 8.89 1.61 -10.16
CA GLN A 122 10.34 1.52 -10.44
C GLN A 122 10.82 0.07 -10.44
N GLY A 123 10.17 -0.80 -9.64
CA GLY A 123 10.42 -2.23 -9.60
C GLY A 123 9.35 -2.94 -8.77
N ARG A 124 9.33 -4.28 -8.87
CA ARG A 124 8.46 -5.15 -8.06
C ARG A 124 9.28 -6.30 -7.51
N ILE A 125 9.06 -6.63 -6.25
CA ILE A 125 9.68 -7.77 -5.57
C ILE A 125 8.56 -8.70 -5.12
N GLY A 126 8.69 -9.99 -5.42
CA GLY A 126 7.81 -11.01 -4.88
C GLY A 126 8.17 -11.31 -3.42
N PHE A 127 7.20 -11.18 -2.52
CA PHE A 127 7.39 -11.38 -1.08
C PHE A 127 6.70 -12.66 -0.54
N PHE A 128 6.23 -13.54 -1.42
CA PHE A 128 5.61 -14.80 -0.98
C PHE A 128 6.64 -15.74 -0.35
N ALA A 129 7.81 -15.84 -0.99
CA ALA A 129 8.99 -16.50 -0.42
C ALA A 129 10.25 -15.78 -0.90
N GLN A 130 11.20 -15.58 -0.01
CA GLN A 130 12.49 -14.95 -0.30
C GLN A 130 13.57 -15.58 0.57
N GLY A 131 14.80 -15.61 0.07
CA GLY A 131 15.90 -16.19 0.84
C GLY A 131 17.14 -16.46 -0.01
N GLU A 132 18.03 -17.22 0.60
CA GLU A 132 19.30 -17.62 0.01
C GLU A 132 19.50 -19.13 0.17
N VAL A 133 19.93 -19.79 -0.92
CA VAL A 133 20.34 -21.20 -0.90
C VAL A 133 21.73 -21.34 -1.52
N PRO A 134 22.54 -22.34 -1.13
CA PRO A 134 23.88 -22.52 -1.68
C PRO A 134 23.89 -22.62 -3.23
N ALA A 135 24.85 -21.95 -3.87
CA ALA A 135 25.11 -22.03 -5.31
C ALA A 135 26.03 -23.21 -5.66
N ASP A 136 25.80 -24.36 -5.03
CA ASP A 136 26.69 -25.52 -5.00
C ASP A 136 26.42 -26.57 -6.10
N GLY A 137 25.39 -26.35 -6.91
CA GLY A 137 24.98 -27.27 -7.98
C GLY A 137 23.92 -28.29 -7.55
N GLN A 138 23.54 -28.31 -6.27
CA GLN A 138 22.49 -29.17 -5.72
C GLN A 138 21.14 -28.47 -5.78
N TRP A 139 20.07 -29.27 -5.80
CA TRP A 139 18.70 -28.75 -5.70
C TRP A 139 18.39 -28.40 -4.25
N HIS A 140 17.86 -27.20 -4.05
CA HIS A 140 17.42 -26.69 -2.76
C HIS A 140 15.96 -26.31 -2.83
N ASP A 141 15.19 -26.68 -1.81
CA ASP A 141 13.81 -26.25 -1.65
C ASP A 141 13.74 -24.75 -1.37
N VAL A 142 12.87 -24.05 -2.11
CA VAL A 142 12.58 -22.63 -1.88
C VAL A 142 11.13 -22.40 -1.45
N ILE A 143 10.26 -23.37 -1.72
CA ILE A 143 8.91 -23.48 -1.17
C ILE A 143 8.61 -24.97 -0.99
N THR A 144 8.07 -25.35 0.17
CA THR A 144 7.72 -26.74 0.53
C THR A 144 6.26 -26.86 0.95
N GLY A 145 5.74 -28.09 1.03
CA GLY A 145 4.39 -28.36 1.56
C GLY A 145 3.28 -27.83 0.66
N LEU A 146 3.54 -27.74 -0.65
CA LEU A 146 2.55 -27.29 -1.61
C LEU A 146 1.53 -28.40 -1.90
N ASN A 147 0.28 -27.97 -2.04
CA ASN A 147 -0.83 -28.79 -2.52
C ASN A 147 -1.72 -27.93 -3.44
N HIS A 148 -2.63 -28.58 -4.17
CA HIS A 148 -3.55 -27.95 -5.12
C HIS A 148 -2.83 -27.06 -6.15
N TYR A 149 -3.56 -26.08 -6.72
CA TYR A 149 -3.10 -25.20 -7.77
C TYR A 149 -2.10 -24.18 -7.22
N ASN A 150 -0.94 -24.08 -7.86
CA ASN A 150 0.05 -23.08 -7.53
C ASN A 150 0.64 -22.45 -8.80
N ALA A 151 0.76 -21.12 -8.78
CA ALA A 151 1.40 -20.33 -9.81
C ALA A 151 2.36 -19.34 -9.15
N PHE A 152 3.64 -19.39 -9.54
CA PHE A 152 4.69 -18.55 -8.98
C PHE A 152 5.49 -17.86 -10.06
N GLU A 153 5.92 -16.64 -9.76
CA GLU A 153 6.97 -15.94 -10.49
C GLU A 153 8.23 -15.89 -9.64
N ILE A 154 9.35 -16.33 -10.20
CA ILE A 154 10.62 -16.47 -9.51
C ILE A 154 11.64 -15.54 -10.16
N MET A 155 12.27 -14.71 -9.33
CA MET A 155 13.51 -14.00 -9.67
C MET A 155 14.63 -14.56 -8.82
N ALA A 156 15.64 -15.15 -9.46
CA ALA A 156 16.79 -15.73 -8.77
C ALA A 156 18.11 -15.23 -9.39
N VAL A 157 19.07 -14.87 -8.54
CA VAL A 157 20.39 -14.36 -8.93
C VAL A 157 21.49 -15.05 -8.13
N THR A 158 22.67 -15.17 -8.73
CA THR A 158 23.88 -15.60 -8.03
C THR A 158 25.10 -14.99 -8.70
N GLY A 159 26.18 -14.78 -7.94
CA GLY A 159 27.34 -14.13 -8.50
C GLY A 159 28.59 -14.25 -7.64
N LYS A 160 29.71 -14.46 -8.33
CA LYS A 160 31.05 -14.10 -7.85
C LYS A 160 31.86 -13.57 -9.03
N ARG A 161 33.05 -13.01 -8.77
CA ARG A 161 33.96 -12.56 -9.82
C ARG A 161 34.13 -13.64 -10.91
N GLY A 162 33.79 -13.30 -12.15
CA GLY A 162 33.88 -14.20 -13.31
C GLY A 162 32.72 -15.18 -13.50
N SER A 163 31.70 -15.21 -12.64
CA SER A 163 30.56 -16.13 -12.75
C SER A 163 29.30 -15.54 -12.15
N HIS A 164 28.36 -15.12 -13.01
CA HIS A 164 27.06 -14.58 -12.59
C HIS A 164 25.93 -15.27 -13.35
N ALA A 165 24.79 -15.39 -12.70
CA ALA A 165 23.56 -15.84 -13.33
C ALA A 165 22.37 -15.04 -12.81
N ILE A 166 21.40 -14.81 -13.70
CA ILE A 166 20.07 -14.31 -13.36
C ILE A 166 19.04 -15.20 -14.07
N THR A 167 17.96 -15.52 -13.38
CA THR A 167 16.85 -16.30 -13.92
C THR A 167 15.54 -15.68 -13.50
N HIS A 168 14.71 -15.37 -14.50
CA HIS A 168 13.28 -15.14 -14.34
C HIS A 168 12.55 -16.40 -14.76
N ALA A 169 11.63 -16.89 -13.93
CA ALA A 169 10.82 -18.06 -14.27
C ALA A 169 9.37 -17.87 -13.84
N ILE A 170 8.47 -18.46 -14.61
CA ILE A 170 7.06 -18.63 -14.25
C ILE A 170 6.83 -20.13 -14.11
N ALA A 171 6.47 -20.57 -12.92
CA ALA A 171 6.21 -21.97 -12.60
C ALA A 171 4.72 -22.15 -12.29
N VAL A 172 4.07 -23.05 -13.00
CA VAL A 172 2.66 -23.38 -12.80
C VAL A 172 2.50 -24.89 -12.59
N SER A 173 1.62 -25.25 -11.66
CA SER A 173 1.27 -26.64 -11.38
C SER A 173 -0.16 -26.72 -10.87
N ALA A 174 -0.93 -27.68 -11.39
CA ALA A 174 -2.25 -27.98 -10.84
C ALA A 174 -2.15 -28.88 -9.59
N TYR A 175 -1.19 -29.81 -9.61
CA TYR A 175 -0.80 -30.75 -8.55
C TYR A 175 0.62 -31.24 -8.85
N GLY A 176 1.43 -31.58 -7.84
CA GLY A 176 2.89 -31.79 -8.00
C GLY A 176 3.30 -32.71 -9.16
N ASN A 177 3.26 -34.04 -9.00
CA ASN A 177 3.65 -35.00 -10.05
C ASN A 177 2.62 -35.17 -11.19
N SER A 178 1.91 -34.09 -11.56
CA SER A 178 0.99 -34.07 -12.69
C SER A 178 1.72 -33.71 -14.00
N ASN A 179 1.20 -32.76 -14.78
CA ASN A 179 1.86 -32.18 -15.95
C ASN A 179 2.21 -30.70 -15.67
N PRO A 180 3.09 -30.39 -14.69
CA PRO A 180 3.43 -29.01 -14.39
C PRO A 180 4.33 -28.42 -15.48
N ALA A 181 4.38 -27.08 -15.56
CA ALA A 181 5.18 -26.37 -16.55
C ALA A 181 6.00 -25.25 -15.91
N ILE A 182 7.20 -25.02 -16.47
CA ILE A 182 8.08 -23.91 -16.09
C ILE A 182 8.60 -23.25 -17.36
N SER A 183 8.29 -21.97 -17.54
CA SER A 183 8.95 -21.11 -18.53
C SER A 183 10.05 -20.32 -17.84
N LYS A 184 11.21 -20.17 -18.47
CA LYS A 184 12.35 -19.45 -17.89
C LYS A 184 13.12 -18.64 -18.93
N THR A 185 13.52 -17.43 -18.54
CA THR A 185 14.42 -16.54 -19.28
C THR A 185 15.66 -16.32 -18.43
N GLN A 186 16.85 -16.50 -19.01
CA GLN A 186 18.09 -16.57 -18.24
C GLN A 186 19.21 -15.75 -18.86
N GLY A 187 19.90 -14.98 -18.03
CA GLY A 187 21.15 -14.31 -18.36
C GLY A 187 22.30 -14.93 -17.58
N PHE A 188 23.50 -14.92 -18.15
CA PHE A 188 24.71 -15.38 -17.48
C PHE A 188 25.95 -14.61 -17.91
N TYR A 189 26.97 -14.61 -17.06
CA TYR A 189 28.31 -14.11 -17.36
C TYR A 189 29.37 -15.17 -17.07
N GLY A 190 30.39 -15.23 -17.92
CA GLY A 190 31.41 -16.26 -17.89
C GLY A 190 30.98 -17.50 -18.67
N TRP A 191 30.90 -18.66 -18.02
CA TRP A 191 30.62 -19.92 -18.70
C TRP A 191 29.13 -20.18 -18.88
N MET A 192 28.73 -20.84 -19.98
CA MET A 192 27.32 -21.13 -20.31
C MET A 192 26.59 -21.99 -19.27
N ARG A 193 27.32 -22.69 -18.40
CA ARG A 193 26.74 -23.44 -17.25
C ARG A 193 26.50 -22.57 -16.01
N ASN A 194 26.84 -21.27 -16.03
CA ASN A 194 26.49 -20.34 -14.97
C ASN A 194 25.02 -19.94 -15.10
N LYS A 195 24.11 -20.89 -14.86
CA LYS A 195 22.66 -20.70 -14.96
C LYS A 195 21.98 -21.31 -13.74
N ILE A 196 20.82 -20.77 -13.39
CA ILE A 196 19.98 -21.25 -12.29
C ILE A 196 18.80 -22.01 -12.87
N ASP A 197 18.64 -23.29 -12.58
CA ASP A 197 17.44 -24.02 -12.97
C ASP A 197 16.40 -24.00 -11.86
N VAL A 198 15.13 -24.13 -12.25
CA VAL A 198 13.97 -24.24 -11.38
C VAL A 198 13.26 -25.55 -11.74
N ARG A 199 12.76 -26.28 -10.74
CA ARG A 199 11.92 -27.47 -10.96
C ARG A 199 10.83 -27.60 -9.90
N TRP A 200 9.83 -28.39 -10.25
CA TRP A 200 8.94 -29.02 -9.28
C TRP A 200 9.54 -30.36 -8.83
N GLU A 201 9.33 -30.73 -7.58
CA GLU A 201 9.78 -32.00 -7.00
C GLU A 201 8.75 -32.48 -5.97
N GLY A 202 8.53 -33.79 -5.84
CA GLY A 202 7.60 -34.36 -4.87
C GLY A 202 6.43 -35.14 -5.48
N THR A 203 5.36 -35.30 -4.70
CA THR A 203 4.19 -36.14 -5.03
C THR A 203 3.02 -35.31 -5.55
N TYR A 204 1.83 -35.90 -5.71
CA TYR A 204 0.64 -35.14 -6.14
C TYR A 204 0.17 -34.12 -5.10
N PHE A 205 0.18 -34.46 -3.81
CA PHE A 205 -0.44 -33.66 -2.73
C PHE A 205 0.56 -33.05 -1.74
N ASP A 206 1.85 -33.32 -1.96
CA ASP A 206 2.93 -32.70 -1.22
C ASP A 206 4.11 -32.56 -2.17
N TYR A 207 4.36 -31.34 -2.60
CA TYR A 207 5.42 -31.02 -3.54
C TYR A 207 6.08 -29.68 -3.20
N SER A 208 7.24 -29.48 -3.80
CA SER A 208 8.12 -28.35 -3.55
C SER A 208 8.52 -27.68 -4.86
N LEU A 209 8.83 -26.39 -4.75
CA LEU A 209 9.56 -25.66 -5.78
C LEU A 209 11.03 -25.62 -5.38
N GLN A 210 11.91 -26.03 -6.30
CA GLN A 210 13.35 -26.10 -6.06
C GLN A 210 14.12 -25.24 -7.04
N VAL A 211 15.28 -24.73 -6.60
CA VAL A 211 16.26 -24.05 -7.45
C VAL A 211 17.64 -24.68 -7.31
N ARG A 212 18.47 -24.54 -8.34
CA ARG A 212 19.90 -24.87 -8.27
C ARG A 212 20.70 -24.08 -9.28
N THR A 213 22.00 -23.96 -9.06
CA THR A 213 22.94 -23.69 -10.15
C THR A 213 23.24 -24.95 -10.96
N ARG A 214 23.58 -24.85 -12.26
CA ARG A 214 23.94 -26.04 -13.08
C ARG A 214 25.32 -26.62 -12.79
N ARG A 215 26.08 -25.96 -11.92
CA ARG A 215 27.40 -26.35 -11.42
C ARG A 215 27.62 -25.66 -10.08
N ASN A 216 28.55 -26.19 -9.30
CA ASN A 216 29.08 -25.47 -8.15
C ASN A 216 29.79 -24.18 -8.61
N ILE A 217 29.29 -23.02 -8.16
CA ILE A 217 29.84 -21.71 -8.47
C ILE A 217 31.02 -21.42 -7.55
N GLY A 218 30.98 -21.81 -6.28
CA GLY A 218 32.08 -21.70 -5.32
C GLY A 218 31.59 -21.76 -3.88
N GLU A 219 32.54 -21.96 -2.97
CA GLU A 219 32.29 -21.89 -1.52
C GLU A 219 31.85 -20.48 -1.12
N GLY A 220 30.86 -20.39 -0.22
CA GLY A 220 30.29 -19.12 0.24
C GLY A 220 29.49 -18.33 -0.80
N VAL A 221 29.13 -18.96 -1.93
CA VAL A 221 28.28 -18.33 -2.95
C VAL A 221 26.86 -18.85 -2.81
N PHE A 222 25.89 -17.92 -2.86
CA PHE A 222 24.47 -18.22 -2.72
C PHE A 222 23.67 -17.83 -3.95
N ILE A 223 22.54 -18.50 -4.13
CA ILE A 223 21.43 -18.09 -4.99
C ILE A 223 20.48 -17.28 -4.11
N THR A 224 20.37 -15.98 -4.35
CA THR A 224 19.37 -15.12 -3.71
C THR A 224 18.12 -15.13 -4.58
N TYR A 225 16.94 -15.36 -3.99
CA TYR A 225 15.68 -15.44 -4.72
C TYR A 225 14.56 -14.64 -4.07
N ASN A 226 13.63 -14.19 -4.91
CA ASN A 226 12.36 -13.59 -4.54
C ASN A 226 11.25 -14.24 -5.37
N ILE A 227 10.15 -14.62 -4.71
CA ILE A 227 9.04 -15.34 -5.33
C ILE A 227 7.72 -14.61 -5.06
N ALA A 228 6.96 -14.35 -6.12
CA ALA A 228 5.59 -13.86 -6.02
C ALA A 228 4.60 -15.01 -6.24
N LYS A 229 3.50 -15.04 -5.47
CA LYS A 229 2.34 -15.89 -5.72
C LYS A 229 1.40 -15.20 -6.70
N LEU A 230 0.96 -15.93 -7.73
CA LEU A 230 0.15 -15.41 -8.83
C LEU A 230 -1.31 -15.88 -8.78
N PHE A 231 -1.63 -16.84 -7.90
CA PHE A 231 -2.97 -17.37 -7.63
C PHE A 231 -3.03 -17.89 -6.21
#